data_AF-A0A0R2HBP3-F1
#
_entry.id   AF-A0A0R2HBP3-F1
#
_cell.length_a   1.000
_cell.length_b   1.000
_cell.length_c   1.000
_cell.angle_alpha   90.00
_cell.angle_beta   90.00
_cell.angle_gamma   90.00
#
_symmetry.space_group_name_H-M   'P 1'
#
loop_
_entity.id
_entity.type
_entity.pdbx_description
1 polymer ?
#
loop_
_entity_poly.entity_id
_entity_poly.type
_entity_poly.pdbx_seq_one_letter_code
_entity_poly.pdbx_strand_id
1 'polypeptide(L)'
;MGTGSGNGFRGETQVKVVVENKKISSIEIMSYQDDEQFFERAKETVIANIIKNSIDVDTVSGATFSSNGIKEAVANALNIDFTNPNSSSLYQEHHHH
;
A
#
# COMPACT_ATOMS: atom_id res chain seq x y z
N MET A 1 10.50 -13.39 4.93
CA MET A 1 10.33 -12.16 4.12
C MET A 1 9.38 -12.48 2.98
N GLY A 2 8.55 -11.51 2.58
CA GLY A 2 7.62 -11.63 1.46
C GLY A 2 7.59 -10.35 0.64
N THR A 3 7.18 -10.44 -0.63
CA THR A 3 6.99 -9.30 -1.52
C THR A 3 5.54 -9.27 -1.97
N GLY A 4 4.99 -8.08 -2.18
CA GLY A 4 3.62 -7.92 -2.63
C GLY A 4 3.46 -6.61 -3.38
N SER A 5 2.37 -6.53 -4.16
CA SER A 5 2.01 -5.34 -4.90
C SER A 5 0.58 -4.92 -4.64
N GLY A 6 0.31 -3.64 -4.87
CA GLY A 6 -0.99 -3.03 -4.67
C GLY A 6 -1.15 -1.78 -5.51
N ASN A 7 -2.39 -1.40 -5.80
CA ASN A 7 -2.72 -0.31 -6.71
C ASN A 7 -2.92 1.01 -5.96
N GLY A 8 -2.02 1.95 -6.24
CA GLY A 8 -2.09 3.35 -5.81
C GLY A 8 -2.97 4.20 -6.72
N PHE A 9 -2.71 5.51 -6.78
CA PHE A 9 -3.47 6.44 -7.61
C PHE A 9 -3.15 6.34 -9.10
N ARG A 10 -1.86 6.27 -9.44
CA ARG A 10 -1.34 6.22 -10.82
C ARG A 10 -0.93 4.84 -11.27
N GLY A 11 -0.82 3.90 -10.33
CA GLY A 11 -0.65 2.49 -10.63
C GLY A 11 0.07 1.73 -9.53
N GLU A 12 0.89 0.76 -9.92
CA GLU A 12 1.39 -0.26 -8.99
C GLU A 12 2.40 0.31 -7.99
N THR A 13 2.27 -0.14 -6.74
CA THR A 13 3.24 0.00 -5.66
C THR A 13 3.73 -1.40 -5.27
N GLN A 14 5.04 -1.61 -5.24
CA GLN A 14 5.65 -2.87 -4.81
C GLN A 14 6.39 -2.69 -3.49
N VAL A 15 6.23 -3.67 -2.59
CA VAL A 15 6.85 -3.65 -1.27
C VAL A 15 7.54 -4.97 -0.95
N LYS A 16 8.53 -4.90 -0.07
CA LYS A 16 9.15 -6.05 0.59
C LYS A 16 8.92 -5.94 2.09
N VAL A 17 8.36 -7.00 2.68
CA VAL A 17 8.03 -7.08 4.10
C VAL A 17 8.92 -8.11 4.79
N VAL A 18 9.58 -7.70 5.87
CA VAL A 18 10.36 -8.58 6.73
C VAL A 18 9.57 -8.86 8.00
N VAL A 19 9.39 -10.14 8.31
CA VAL A 19 8.68 -10.61 9.50
C VAL A 19 9.68 -11.33 10.40
N GLU A 20 9.75 -10.91 11.66
CA GLU A 20 10.59 -11.49 12.70
C GLU A 20 9.75 -11.73 13.94
N ASN A 21 9.92 -12.87 14.61
CA ASN A 21 9.17 -13.20 15.84
C ASN A 21 7.64 -13.04 15.69
N LYS A 22 7.10 -13.40 14.52
CA LYS A 22 5.68 -13.26 14.16
C LYS A 22 5.17 -11.81 14.12
N LYS A 23 6.06 -10.82 14.00
CA LYS A 23 5.74 -9.39 13.86
C LYS A 23 6.43 -8.80 12.63
N ILE A 24 5.85 -7.75 12.07
CA ILE A 24 6.48 -7.00 10.98
C ILE A 24 7.65 -6.22 11.56
N SER A 25 8.86 -6.48 11.06
CA SER A 25 10.10 -5.81 11.49
C SER A 25 10.40 -4.61 10.58
N SER A 26 10.21 -4.77 9.27
CA SER A 26 10.39 -3.68 8.30
C SER A 26 9.51 -3.84 7.06
N ILE A 27 9.24 -2.71 6.41
CA ILE A 27 8.58 -2.61 5.11
C ILE A 27 9.44 -1.69 4.25
N GLU A 28 9.87 -2.20 3.10
CA GLU A 28 10.70 -1.49 2.13
C GLU A 28 9.88 -1.25 0.86
N ILE A 29 9.85 -0.01 0.37
CA ILE A 29 9.24 0.33 -0.91
C ILE A 29 10.24 -0.02 -2.02
N MET A 30 9.85 -0.94 -2.90
CA MET A 30 10.67 -1.36 -4.04
C MET A 30 10.41 -0.48 -5.27
N SER A 31 9.16 -0.12 -5.52
CA SER A 31 8.75 0.76 -6.61
C SER A 31 7.36 1.35 -6.35
N TYR A 32 7.07 2.49 -6.99
CA TYR A 32 5.75 3.13 -6.99
C TYR A 32 5.59 3.98 -8.26
N GLN A 33 4.34 4.21 -8.66
CA GLN A 33 4.00 5.04 -9.84
C GLN A 33 3.30 6.38 -9.48
N ASP A 34 2.91 6.55 -8.22
CA ASP A 34 2.23 7.75 -7.72
C ASP A 34 3.14 8.98 -7.69
N ASP A 35 2.53 10.16 -7.61
CA ASP A 35 3.25 11.40 -7.35
C ASP A 35 3.98 11.33 -6.00
N GLU A 36 5.30 11.55 -6.02
CA GLU A 36 6.19 11.49 -4.85
C GLU A 36 5.63 12.26 -3.65
N GLN A 37 5.13 13.49 -3.84
CA GLN A 37 4.63 14.31 -2.74
C GLN A 37 3.45 13.65 -1.99
N PHE A 38 2.57 12.92 -2.68
CA PHE A 38 1.43 12.24 -2.07
C PHE A 38 1.83 10.86 -1.55
N PHE A 39 2.64 10.15 -2.33
CA PHE A 39 3.15 8.84 -1.96
C PHE A 39 3.99 8.89 -0.68
N GLU A 40 4.89 9.86 -0.54
CA GLU A 40 5.73 10.03 0.65
C GLU A 40 4.89 10.27 1.92
N ARG A 41 3.86 11.12 1.83
CA ARG A 41 2.92 11.35 2.94
C ARG A 41 2.20 10.07 3.37
N ALA A 42 1.73 9.28 2.40
CA ALA A 42 1.12 7.99 2.67
C ALA A 42 2.13 7.00 3.26
N LYS A 43 3.31 6.88 2.65
CA LYS A 43 4.41 6.00 3.06
C LYS A 43 4.80 6.22 4.51
N GLU A 44 5.14 7.45 4.89
CA GLU A 44 5.60 7.79 6.24
C GLU A 44 4.57 7.42 7.31
N THR A 45 3.29 7.72 7.07
CA THR A 45 2.23 7.50 8.06
C THR A 45 1.78 6.05 8.10
N VAL A 46 1.46 5.47 6.94
CA VAL A 46 0.86 4.13 6.83
C VAL A 46 1.88 3.06 7.24
N ILE A 47 3.13 3.12 6.75
CA ILE A 47 4.14 2.12 7.10
C ILE A 47 4.45 2.15 8.60
N ALA A 48 4.62 3.33 9.19
CA ALA A 48 4.89 3.46 10.62
C ALA A 48 3.74 2.87 11.46
N ASN A 49 2.49 3.12 11.07
CA ASN A 49 1.32 2.58 11.77
C ASN A 49 1.19 1.05 11.61
N ILE A 50 1.50 0.51 10.43
CA ILE A 50 1.46 -0.94 10.17
C ILE A 50 2.51 -1.67 11.01
N ILE A 51 3.75 -1.17 11.04
CA ILE A 51 4.84 -1.78 11.82
C ILE A 51 4.48 -1.78 13.32
N LYS A 52 3.87 -0.70 13.81
CA LYS A 52 3.48 -0.57 15.22
C LYS A 52 2.28 -1.43 15.60
N ASN A 53 1.33 -1.61 14.69
CA ASN A 53 0.05 -2.26 14.96
C ASN A 53 -0.19 -3.44 13.99
N SER A 54 -1.10 -3.26 13.05
CA SER A 54 -1.54 -4.23 12.04
C SER A 54 -1.81 -3.50 10.73
N ILE A 55 -2.25 -4.22 9.71
CA ILE A 55 -2.55 -3.64 8.40
C ILE A 55 -3.80 -2.74 8.38
N ASP A 56 -4.66 -2.87 9.38
CA ASP A 56 -5.91 -2.13 9.49
C ASP A 56 -5.69 -0.75 10.10
N VAL A 57 -5.07 0.12 9.30
CA VAL A 57 -4.74 1.50 9.67
C VAL A 57 -5.48 2.49 8.78
N ASP A 58 -5.74 3.68 9.33
CA ASP A 58 -6.37 4.76 8.59
C ASP A 58 -5.50 5.26 7.43
N THR A 59 -6.16 5.66 6.36
CA THR A 59 -5.50 6.30 5.22
C THR A 59 -5.17 7.77 5.51
N VAL A 60 -4.19 8.32 4.81
CA VAL A 60 -3.86 9.74 4.91
C VAL A 60 -4.77 10.57 4.01
N SER A 61 -5.42 11.59 4.58
CA SER A 61 -6.25 12.54 3.80
C SER A 61 -5.46 13.19 2.67
N GLY A 62 -6.03 13.16 1.46
CA GLY A 62 -5.36 13.66 0.25
C GLY A 62 -4.32 12.71 -0.34
N ALA A 63 -4.01 11.58 0.30
CA ALA A 63 -3.16 10.50 -0.22
C ALA A 63 -3.82 9.12 0.00
N THR A 64 -5.15 9.07 -0.03
CA THR A 64 -5.96 7.88 0.24
C THR A 64 -5.64 6.74 -0.72
N PHE A 65 -5.47 7.06 -2.01
CA PHE A 65 -5.20 6.05 -3.02
C PHE A 65 -3.85 5.38 -2.79
N SER A 66 -2.79 6.17 -2.63
CA SER A 66 -1.45 5.70 -2.27
C SER A 66 -1.45 4.91 -0.96
N SER A 67 -2.22 5.38 0.05
CA SER A 67 -2.36 4.69 1.33
C SER A 67 -2.94 3.28 1.16
N ASN A 68 -4.00 3.16 0.38
CA ASN A 68 -4.64 1.87 0.09
C ASN A 68 -3.75 0.96 -0.78
N GLY A 69 -2.99 1.52 -1.73
CA GLY A 69 -2.02 0.76 -2.52
C GLY A 69 -0.90 0.15 -1.65
N ILE A 70 -0.38 0.90 -0.68
CA ILE A 70 0.59 0.39 0.30
C ILE A 70 -0.05 -0.70 1.16
N LYS A 71 -1.27 -0.49 1.66
CA LYS A 71 -2.01 -1.51 2.45
C LYS A 71 -2.21 -2.78 1.63
N GLU A 72 -2.64 -2.69 0.38
CA GLU A 72 -2.81 -3.84 -0.50
C GLU A 72 -1.48 -4.56 -0.75
N ALA A 73 -0.39 -3.84 -1.03
CA ALA A 73 0.92 -4.42 -1.26
C ALA A 73 1.45 -5.19 -0.04
N VAL A 74 1.26 -4.63 1.17
CA VAL A 74 1.64 -5.30 2.41
C VAL A 74 0.76 -6.53 2.67
N ALA A 75 -0.54 -6.47 2.38
CA ALA A 75 -1.45 -7.61 2.52
C ALA A 75 -1.02 -8.76 1.63
N ASN A 76 -0.74 -8.47 0.35
CA ASN A 76 -0.24 -9.44 -0.61
C ASN A 76 1.09 -10.05 -0.16
N ALA A 77 2.02 -9.24 0.35
CA ALA A 77 3.32 -9.72 0.86
C ALA A 77 3.18 -10.65 2.07
N LEU A 78 2.10 -10.51 2.85
CA LEU A 78 1.79 -11.32 4.02
C LEU A 78 0.77 -12.43 3.72
N ASN A 79 0.27 -12.52 2.48
CA ASN A 79 -0.81 -13.41 2.04
C ASN A 79 -2.04 -13.37 2.98
N ILE A 80 -2.51 -12.14 3.25
CA ILE A 80 -3.73 -11.88 4.03
C ILE A 80 -4.77 -11.17 3.17
N ASP A 81 -6.04 -11.43 3.47
CA ASP A 81 -7.14 -10.83 2.71
C ASP A 81 -7.25 -9.33 3.00
N PHE A 82 -7.17 -8.52 1.94
CA PHE A 82 -7.46 -7.10 1.97
C PHE A 82 -8.16 -6.71 0.67
N THR A 83 -9.27 -5.99 0.80
CA THR A 83 -9.97 -5.42 -0.37
C THR A 83 -9.59 -3.97 -0.49
N ASN A 84 -8.86 -3.61 -1.54
CA ASN A 84 -8.53 -2.22 -1.83
C ASN A 84 -9.81 -1.46 -2.26
N PRO A 85 -10.28 -0.46 -1.49
CA PRO A 85 -11.50 0.29 -1.82
C PRO A 85 -11.38 1.08 -3.13
N ASN A 86 -10.16 1.41 -3.56
CA ASN A 86 -9.90 2.10 -4.82
C ASN A 86 -10.23 1.22 -6.04
N SER A 87 -10.16 -0.10 -5.90
CA SER A 87 -10.35 -1.08 -6.98
C SER A 87 -11.80 -1.24 -7.41
N SER A 88 -12.72 -0.47 -6.80
CA SER A 88 -14.09 -0.30 -7.26
C SER A 88 -14.07 0.23 -8.70
N SER A 89 -14.80 -0.44 -9.59
CA SER A 89 -14.99 -0.27 -11.05
C SER A 89 -15.11 1.15 -11.64
N LEU A 90 -15.02 2.22 -10.85
CA LEU A 90 -15.17 3.61 -11.26
C LEU A 90 -13.86 4.30 -11.72
N TYR A 91 -12.68 3.72 -11.45
CA TYR A 91 -11.39 4.33 -11.85
C TYR A 91 -10.73 3.70 -13.08
N GLN A 92 -11.22 2.55 -13.55
CA GLN A 92 -10.70 1.88 -14.75
C GLN A 92 -11.36 2.36 -16.06
N GLU A 93 -12.33 3.28 -16.00
CA GLU A 93 -13.12 3.72 -17.17
C GLU A 93 -12.55 4.96 -17.89
N HIS A 94 -11.23 5.17 -17.94
CA HIS A 94 -10.69 6.26 -18.76
C HIS A 94 -9.33 6.02 -19.43
N HIS A 95 -9.05 4.78 -19.85
CA HIS A 95 -7.97 4.49 -20.81
C HIS A 95 -8.39 3.57 -21.97
N HIS A 96 -9.61 3.74 -22.46
CA HIS A 96 -9.95 3.39 -23.84
C HIS A 96 -10.45 4.63 -24.56
N HIS A 97 -9.55 5.28 -25.28
CA HIS A 97 -9.88 6.10 -26.45
C HIS A 97 -8.93 5.74 -27.58
#